data_AF-H0BT75-F1
#
_entry.id   AF-H0BT75-F1
#
_cell.length_a   1.000
_cell.length_b   1.000
_cell.length_c   1.000
_cell.angle_alpha   90.00
_cell.angle_beta   90.00
_cell.angle_gamma   90.00
#
_symmetry.space_group_name_H-M   'P 1'
#
loop_
_entity.id
_entity.type
_entity.pdbx_description
1 polymer ?
#
loop_
_entity_poly.entity_id
_entity_poly.type
_entity_poly.pdbx_seq_one_letter_code
_entity_poly.pdbx_strand_id
1 'polypeptide(L)'
;MLVPRFAHSHRVVAGSLAMAVLLQAAPALAQGSKKAQRAAQAAPAAAADLRDGEAEARLLAVYRLTAEGRGREALRAAEALARDYPHFQLAQLAVGDLLTARTRPIRRLGDLPEPDSVRSIEAAATLEDLRTESRQRVDAQRSRPPANTIPTQFLELSPRSRHAIAIDASRSRLYLFENSAKGLRLVADYYASVGKMGIEKSLEGDQRTPLGVYFITSRLDPATLKDFYGVGALPINYPNPLDLSRGKTGSGIWLHGTPSNQFARAPLATDGCLVLANPDLERILRTVEPRSTPVVIARQLQWVAPQAIQSERKSFDAVLNAWRDAKTQGDLSRLMAFYAPDFQGQRNKPLEQWAQVLHAETRALRGRELHLKDKSYLRWTDSADTMVVTFGEVAEGARTGPVQRQYWARRGQQWQIFFEGVIG
;
A
#
# COMPACT_ATOMS: atom_id res chain seq x y z
N MET A 1 21.28 -52.99 -15.46
CA MET A 1 21.75 -51.96 -16.42
C MET A 1 22.28 -50.79 -15.62
N LEU A 2 23.49 -50.35 -15.95
CA LEU A 2 24.39 -49.52 -15.15
C LEU A 2 23.87 -48.10 -14.81
N VAL A 3 24.22 -47.62 -13.62
CA VAL A 3 24.40 -46.19 -13.30
C VAL A 3 25.71 -46.07 -12.49
N PRO A 4 26.71 -45.26 -12.88
CA PRO A 4 27.82 -44.90 -12.01
C PRO A 4 27.60 -43.53 -11.34
N ARG A 5 28.00 -43.48 -10.06
CA ARG A 5 28.14 -42.30 -9.21
C ARG A 5 29.53 -41.67 -9.43
N PHE A 6 29.62 -40.34 -9.41
CA PHE A 6 30.89 -39.63 -9.19
C PHE A 6 30.84 -38.88 -7.86
N ALA A 7 31.83 -39.15 -7.02
CA ALA A 7 32.19 -38.40 -5.82
C ALA A 7 33.44 -37.57 -6.14
N HIS A 8 33.54 -36.35 -5.60
CA HIS A 8 34.80 -35.60 -5.52
C HIS A 8 34.98 -35.08 -4.10
N SER A 9 36.14 -35.41 -3.55
CA SER A 9 36.66 -35.07 -2.22
C SER A 9 37.87 -34.18 -2.39
N HIS A 10 37.95 -33.06 -1.67
CA HIS A 10 39.21 -32.31 -1.53
C HIS A 10 39.60 -32.20 -0.05
N ARG A 11 40.83 -32.66 0.21
CA ARG A 11 41.53 -32.65 1.50
C ARG A 11 42.19 -31.28 1.72
N VAL A 12 42.18 -30.85 2.98
CA VAL A 12 42.92 -29.71 3.52
C VAL A 12 44.33 -30.18 3.91
N VAL A 13 45.36 -29.38 3.61
CA VAL A 13 46.73 -29.56 4.13
C VAL A 13 47.13 -28.30 4.90
N ALA A 14 47.65 -28.54 6.11
CA ALA A 14 48.18 -27.56 7.04
C ALA A 14 49.66 -27.25 6.75
N GLY A 15 50.10 -26.04 7.13
CA GLY A 15 51.50 -25.65 7.16
C GLY A 15 51.73 -24.58 8.23
N SER A 16 52.38 -24.98 9.32
CA SER A 16 52.81 -24.16 10.45
C SER A 16 54.28 -23.75 10.27
N LEU A 17 54.67 -22.54 10.69
CA LEU A 17 56.07 -22.24 11.04
C LEU A 17 56.15 -21.24 12.21
N ALA A 18 56.89 -21.63 13.25
CA ALA A 18 57.29 -20.88 14.45
C ALA A 18 58.56 -20.03 14.15
N MET A 19 59.20 -19.21 15.00
CA MET A 19 59.23 -18.94 16.44
C MET A 19 60.03 -17.63 16.69
N ALA A 20 59.90 -17.09 17.92
CA ALA A 20 60.52 -15.91 18.56
C ALA A 20 62.07 -15.78 18.48
N VAL A 21 62.70 -14.63 18.80
CA VAL A 21 63.10 -14.19 20.18
C VAL A 21 63.77 -12.79 20.20
N LEU A 22 63.25 -11.89 21.07
CA LEU A 22 63.84 -10.91 22.05
C LEU A 22 65.08 -10.04 21.69
N LEU A 23 65.38 -8.84 22.24
CA LEU A 23 65.15 -8.18 23.55
C LEU A 23 65.63 -6.69 23.46
N GLN A 24 65.09 -5.75 24.26
CA GLN A 24 65.79 -4.68 25.06
C GLN A 24 65.02 -3.35 25.25
N ALA A 25 65.40 -2.64 26.33
CA ALA A 25 64.64 -1.77 27.24
C ALA A 25 64.54 -0.26 26.88
N ALA A 26 63.68 0.44 27.63
CA ALA A 26 63.24 1.86 27.55
C ALA A 26 64.34 2.91 27.88
N PRO A 27 64.10 4.25 27.70
CA PRO A 27 63.31 5.03 28.66
C PRO A 27 62.43 6.16 28.06
N ALA A 28 61.61 6.76 28.93
CA ALA A 28 60.67 7.85 28.68
C ALA A 28 61.34 9.21 28.38
N LEU A 29 60.68 10.04 27.56
CA LEU A 29 60.85 11.50 27.53
C LEU A 29 59.55 12.16 27.00
N ALA A 30 59.03 13.09 27.80
CA ALA A 30 57.87 13.92 27.50
C ALA A 30 58.25 15.03 26.52
N GLN A 31 57.46 15.24 25.46
CA GLN A 31 57.44 16.50 24.70
C GLN A 31 56.04 16.83 24.15
N GLY A 32 55.48 17.92 24.67
CA GLY A 32 55.19 19.10 23.86
C GLY A 32 54.06 19.02 22.83
N SER A 33 52.88 19.47 23.26
CA SER A 33 51.82 20.15 22.51
C SER A 33 52.08 20.48 21.01
N LYS A 34 51.31 19.84 20.13
CA LYS A 34 50.82 20.47 18.89
C LYS A 34 49.29 20.33 18.84
N LYS A 35 48.59 21.45 19.07
CA LYS A 35 47.17 21.62 18.75
C LYS A 35 47.01 21.45 17.23
N ALA A 36 46.56 20.28 16.79
CA ALA A 36 45.93 20.14 15.49
C ALA A 36 44.48 20.59 15.66
N GLN A 37 44.16 21.81 15.21
CA GLN A 37 42.79 22.26 14.98
C GLN A 37 42.16 21.31 13.96
N ARG A 38 41.46 20.29 14.45
CA ARG A 38 40.48 19.56 13.65
C ARG A 38 39.36 20.56 13.38
N ALA A 39 39.30 21.08 12.15
CA ALA A 39 38.12 21.75 11.67
C ALA A 39 36.95 20.78 11.87
N ALA A 40 36.06 21.11 12.81
CA ALA A 40 34.81 20.42 12.96
C ALA A 40 34.07 20.60 11.64
N GLN A 41 34.02 19.54 10.83
CA GLN A 41 33.01 19.42 9.80
C GLN A 41 31.69 19.63 10.50
N ALA A 42 31.02 20.73 10.17
CA ALA A 42 29.66 20.98 10.61
C ALA A 42 28.86 19.73 10.26
N ALA A 43 28.34 19.06 11.29
CA ALA A 43 27.34 18.03 11.09
C ALA A 43 26.23 18.63 10.21
N PRO A 44 25.73 17.90 9.19
CA PRO A 44 24.59 18.39 8.43
C PRO A 44 23.49 18.75 9.44
N ALA A 45 22.96 19.96 9.30
CA ALA A 45 21.85 20.44 10.12
C ALA A 45 20.81 19.33 10.19
N ALA A 46 20.40 18.96 11.41
CA ALA A 46 19.37 17.96 11.64
C ALA A 46 18.22 18.26 10.68
N ALA A 47 17.92 17.32 9.78
CA ALA A 47 16.78 17.45 8.89
C ALA A 47 15.57 17.78 9.76
N ALA A 48 14.87 18.88 9.45
CA ALA A 48 13.63 19.21 10.13
C ALA A 48 12.75 17.96 10.14
N ASP A 49 12.10 17.64 11.28
CA ASP A 49 11.16 16.52 11.38
C ASP A 49 10.12 16.63 10.26
N LEU A 50 10.33 15.94 9.14
CA LEU A 50 9.47 16.05 7.97
C LEU A 50 8.11 15.46 8.31
N ARG A 51 7.09 16.30 8.30
CA ARG A 51 5.72 15.90 8.62
C ARG A 51 5.00 15.44 7.36
N ASP A 52 4.15 14.43 7.51
CA ASP A 52 3.30 13.95 6.43
C ASP A 52 2.41 15.07 5.87
N GLY A 53 2.21 15.09 4.56
CA GLY A 53 1.37 16.07 3.86
C GLY A 53 1.92 17.51 3.82
N GLU A 54 3.01 17.84 4.53
CA GLU A 54 3.52 19.22 4.60
C GLU A 54 4.01 19.73 3.24
N ALA A 55 4.83 18.93 2.55
CA ALA A 55 5.35 19.29 1.23
C ALA A 55 4.22 19.53 0.21
N GLU A 56 3.18 18.71 0.25
CA GLU A 56 1.99 18.85 -0.59
C GLU A 56 1.26 20.16 -0.29
N ALA A 57 0.98 20.44 0.99
CA ALA A 57 0.31 21.67 1.40
C ALA A 57 1.08 22.92 0.98
N ARG A 58 2.41 22.89 1.13
CA ARG A 58 3.30 23.98 0.72
C ARG A 58 3.34 24.17 -0.79
N LEU A 59 3.39 23.08 -1.58
CA LEU A 59 3.32 23.15 -3.04
C LEU A 59 2.00 23.78 -3.51
N LEU A 60 0.88 23.32 -2.96
CA LEU A 60 -0.45 23.86 -3.31
C LEU A 60 -0.59 25.34 -2.88
N ALA A 61 0.05 25.75 -1.78
CA ALA A 61 0.12 27.14 -1.38
C ALA A 61 0.92 28.00 -2.38
N VAL A 62 2.03 27.49 -2.93
CA VAL A 62 2.77 28.15 -4.02
C VAL A 62 1.85 28.34 -5.23
N TYR A 63 1.15 27.30 -5.67
CA TYR A 63 0.23 27.39 -6.81
C TYR A 63 -0.89 28.42 -6.60
N ARG A 64 -1.45 28.45 -5.39
CA ARG A 64 -2.47 29.43 -5.03
C ARG A 64 -1.93 30.86 -5.07
N LEU A 65 -0.76 31.12 -4.46
CA LEU A 65 -0.13 32.45 -4.48
C LEU A 65 0.18 32.91 -5.91
N THR A 66 0.65 31.99 -6.77
CA THR A 66 0.86 32.25 -8.20
C THR A 66 -0.44 32.63 -8.90
N ALA A 67 -1.53 31.88 -8.67
CA ALA A 67 -2.85 32.16 -9.25
C ALA A 67 -3.45 33.49 -8.74
N GLU A 68 -3.15 33.89 -7.51
CA GLU A 68 -3.54 35.18 -6.92
C GLU A 68 -2.68 36.37 -7.44
N GLY A 69 -1.71 36.14 -8.34
CA GLY A 69 -0.79 37.17 -8.85
C GLY A 69 0.29 37.61 -7.86
N ARG A 70 0.43 36.91 -6.72
CA ARG A 70 1.37 37.24 -5.63
C ARG A 70 2.77 36.65 -5.88
N GLY A 71 3.34 36.94 -7.05
CA GLY A 71 4.55 36.27 -7.56
C GLY A 71 5.77 36.34 -6.63
N ARG A 72 6.01 37.47 -5.94
CA ARG A 72 7.13 37.58 -4.98
C ARG A 72 6.96 36.67 -3.75
N GLU A 73 5.73 36.51 -3.27
CA GLU A 73 5.43 35.62 -2.14
C GLU A 73 5.48 34.16 -2.58
N ALA A 74 4.92 33.86 -3.76
CA ALA A 74 5.01 32.54 -4.37
C ALA A 74 6.48 32.11 -4.55
N LEU A 75 7.36 32.99 -5.04
CA LEU A 75 8.77 32.69 -5.25
C LEU A 75 9.48 32.37 -3.92
N ARG A 76 9.29 33.20 -2.88
CA ARG A 76 9.86 32.94 -1.55
C ARG A 76 9.37 31.60 -0.97
N ALA A 77 8.09 31.29 -1.15
CA ALA A 77 7.50 30.02 -0.70
C ALA A 77 8.07 28.82 -1.48
N ALA A 78 8.24 28.95 -2.80
CA ALA A 78 8.83 27.93 -3.66
C ALA A 78 10.31 27.68 -3.35
N GLU A 79 11.10 28.73 -3.16
CA GLU A 79 12.52 28.64 -2.77
C GLU A 79 12.68 27.97 -1.41
N ALA A 80 11.81 28.31 -0.44
CA ALA A 80 11.82 27.64 0.86
C ALA A 80 11.46 26.16 0.74
N LEU A 81 10.43 25.81 -0.07
CA LEU A 81 10.04 24.42 -0.32
C LEU A 81 11.17 23.63 -1.01
N ALA A 82 11.79 24.19 -2.04
CA ALA A 82 12.88 23.56 -2.78
C ALA A 82 14.15 23.40 -1.92
N ARG A 83 14.41 24.30 -0.98
CA ARG A 83 15.51 24.17 -0.03
C ARG A 83 15.27 23.05 0.99
N ASP A 84 14.06 22.97 1.54
CA ASP A 84 13.72 21.98 2.56
C ASP A 84 13.51 20.57 1.96
N TYR A 85 13.06 20.50 0.70
CA TYR A 85 12.87 19.27 -0.08
C TYR A 85 13.64 19.33 -1.41
N PRO A 86 14.99 19.20 -1.39
CA PRO A 86 15.83 19.40 -2.57
C PRO A 86 15.52 18.43 -3.72
N HIS A 87 15.05 17.23 -3.40
CA HIS A 87 14.67 16.19 -4.36
C HIS A 87 13.20 16.26 -4.79
N PHE A 88 12.49 17.35 -4.51
CA PHE A 88 11.11 17.56 -4.97
C PHE A 88 11.10 18.36 -6.28
N GLN A 89 11.04 17.65 -7.41
CA GLN A 89 11.18 18.24 -8.74
C GLN A 89 10.11 19.30 -9.05
N LEU A 90 8.87 19.15 -8.56
CA LEU A 90 7.84 20.18 -8.73
C LEU A 90 8.17 21.48 -7.99
N ALA A 91 8.80 21.40 -6.82
CA ALA A 91 9.25 22.61 -6.12
C ALA A 91 10.34 23.34 -6.92
N GLN A 92 11.31 22.58 -7.46
CA GLN A 92 12.36 23.13 -8.33
C GLN A 92 11.77 23.76 -9.60
N LEU A 93 10.80 23.08 -10.23
CA LEU A 93 10.11 23.58 -11.43
C LEU A 93 9.35 24.88 -11.13
N ALA A 94 8.66 24.95 -9.99
CA ALA A 94 7.95 26.17 -9.58
C ALA A 94 8.90 27.35 -9.35
N VAL A 95 10.09 27.13 -8.77
CA VAL A 95 11.12 28.18 -8.65
C VAL A 95 11.55 28.67 -10.04
N GLY A 96 11.87 27.75 -10.95
CA GLY A 96 12.29 28.08 -12.32
C GLY A 96 11.25 28.91 -13.09
N ASP A 97 9.98 28.51 -13.02
CA ASP A 97 8.87 29.26 -13.61
C ASP A 97 8.73 30.63 -12.95
N LEU A 98 8.70 30.73 -11.62
CA LEU A 98 8.52 32.02 -10.95
C LEU A 98 9.68 33.00 -11.21
N LEU A 99 10.91 32.51 -11.42
CA LEU A 99 12.03 33.35 -11.86
C LEU A 99 11.88 33.79 -13.31
N THR A 100 11.50 32.87 -14.20
CA THR A 100 11.28 33.15 -15.63
C THR A 100 10.14 34.15 -15.84
N ALA A 101 9.09 34.06 -15.03
CA ALA A 101 7.95 34.97 -15.05
C ALA A 101 8.33 36.44 -14.76
N ARG A 102 9.52 36.69 -14.17
CA ARG A 102 10.02 38.05 -13.92
C ARG A 102 10.57 38.72 -15.17
N THR A 103 11.00 37.95 -16.16
CA THR A 103 11.63 38.48 -17.39
C THR A 103 10.72 38.35 -18.60
N ARG A 104 9.81 37.38 -18.62
CA ARG A 104 8.84 37.19 -19.70
C ARG A 104 7.56 36.51 -19.22
N PRO A 105 6.44 36.65 -19.95
CA PRO A 105 5.24 35.85 -19.70
C PRO A 105 5.50 34.35 -19.86
N ILE A 106 4.84 33.53 -19.04
CA ILE A 106 4.86 32.07 -19.07
C ILE A 106 3.53 31.57 -19.61
N ARG A 107 3.59 30.66 -20.58
CA ARG A 107 2.39 30.11 -21.23
C ARG A 107 1.86 28.84 -20.55
N ARG A 108 2.74 28.05 -19.92
CA ARG A 108 2.43 26.77 -19.27
C ARG A 108 3.47 26.46 -18.17
N LEU A 109 3.15 25.54 -17.27
CA LEU A 109 4.12 25.07 -16.27
C LEU A 109 5.36 24.46 -16.97
N GLY A 110 6.56 24.89 -16.58
CA GLY A 110 7.83 24.57 -17.22
C GLY A 110 7.87 25.02 -18.68
N ASP A 111 7.67 26.31 -18.93
CA ASP A 111 7.64 26.87 -20.28
C ASP A 111 9.06 26.97 -20.87
N LEU A 112 9.67 25.86 -21.25
CA LEU A 112 10.98 25.81 -21.89
C LEU A 112 10.86 25.82 -23.43
N PRO A 113 11.89 26.30 -24.16
CA PRO A 113 11.97 26.18 -25.62
C PRO A 113 11.83 24.74 -26.10
N GLU A 114 11.38 24.56 -27.35
CA GLU A 114 11.20 23.23 -27.95
C GLU A 114 12.54 22.46 -28.05
N PRO A 115 12.53 21.14 -27.82
CA PRO A 115 13.74 20.33 -27.79
C PRO A 115 14.41 20.25 -29.18
N ASP A 116 15.71 20.52 -29.24
CA ASP A 116 16.55 20.53 -30.44
C ASP A 116 17.59 19.38 -30.49
N SER A 117 17.65 18.55 -29.46
CA SER A 117 18.62 17.47 -29.26
C SER A 117 18.04 16.25 -28.53
N VAL A 118 18.67 15.08 -28.63
CA VAL A 118 18.21 13.86 -27.94
C VAL A 118 18.08 14.04 -26.42
N ARG A 119 19.04 14.73 -25.79
CA ARG A 119 18.97 15.07 -24.35
C ARG A 119 17.77 15.96 -24.03
N SER A 120 17.40 16.86 -24.93
CA SER A 120 16.22 17.69 -24.74
C SER A 120 14.91 16.91 -24.93
N ILE A 121 14.88 15.80 -25.66
CA ILE A 121 13.71 14.90 -25.78
C ILE A 121 13.42 14.19 -24.45
N GLU A 122 14.44 13.61 -23.80
CA GLU A 122 14.29 12.99 -22.48
C GLU A 122 13.86 14.00 -21.41
N ALA A 123 14.42 15.21 -21.47
CA ALA A 123 14.01 16.31 -20.62
C ALA A 123 12.55 16.73 -20.87
N ALA A 124 12.09 16.72 -22.13
CA ALA A 124 10.71 17.02 -22.48
C ALA A 124 9.72 15.96 -21.94
N ALA A 125 10.09 14.67 -22.00
CA ALA A 125 9.28 13.60 -21.40
C ALA A 125 9.16 13.74 -19.88
N THR A 126 10.30 13.97 -19.20
CA THR A 126 10.34 14.23 -17.75
C THR A 126 9.49 15.44 -17.36
N LEU A 127 9.53 16.49 -18.18
CA LEU A 127 8.74 17.69 -17.97
C LEU A 127 7.23 17.44 -18.13
N GLU A 128 6.82 16.59 -19.07
CA GLU A 128 5.42 16.20 -19.21
C GLU A 128 4.93 15.35 -18.03
N ASP A 129 5.78 14.48 -17.48
CA ASP A 129 5.48 13.75 -16.25
C ASP A 129 5.24 14.71 -15.07
N LEU A 130 6.09 15.73 -14.92
CA LEU A 130 5.91 16.76 -13.89
C LEU A 130 4.64 17.58 -14.11
N ARG A 131 4.32 17.94 -15.36
CA ARG A 131 3.04 18.61 -15.67
C ARG A 131 1.84 17.75 -15.32
N THR A 132 1.93 16.44 -15.59
CA THR A 132 0.87 15.48 -15.26
C THR A 132 0.72 15.31 -13.76
N GLU A 133 1.83 15.17 -13.03
CA GLU A 133 1.86 15.15 -11.56
C GLU A 133 1.20 16.42 -10.98
N SER A 134 1.61 17.59 -11.47
CA SER A 134 1.07 18.87 -11.01
C SER A 134 -0.44 18.99 -11.25
N ARG A 135 -0.91 18.58 -12.44
CA ARG A 135 -2.35 18.58 -12.76
C ARG A 135 -3.12 17.65 -11.82
N GLN A 136 -2.64 16.42 -11.62
CA GLN A 136 -3.28 15.44 -10.74
C GLN A 136 -3.38 15.94 -9.29
N ARG A 137 -2.31 16.54 -8.73
CA ARG A 137 -2.33 17.12 -7.37
C ARG A 137 -3.36 18.26 -7.25
N VAL A 138 -3.43 19.16 -8.23
CA VAL A 138 -4.41 20.26 -8.24
C VAL A 138 -5.84 19.74 -8.40
N ASP A 139 -6.07 18.77 -9.29
CA ASP A 139 -7.38 18.19 -9.53
C ASP A 139 -7.87 17.41 -8.30
N ALA A 140 -7.01 16.65 -7.64
CA ALA A 140 -7.32 15.96 -6.39
C ALA A 140 -7.68 16.96 -5.27
N GLN A 141 -6.99 18.10 -5.19
CA GLN A 141 -7.32 19.15 -4.22
C GLN A 141 -8.69 19.77 -4.47
N ARG A 142 -9.08 19.97 -5.74
CA ARG A 142 -10.40 20.50 -6.12
C ARG A 142 -11.54 19.49 -5.93
N SER A 143 -11.23 18.21 -6.11
CA SER A 143 -12.18 17.10 -6.03
C SER A 143 -12.08 16.33 -4.71
N ARG A 144 -11.70 17.02 -3.63
CA ARG A 144 -11.65 16.41 -2.30
C ARG A 144 -13.00 15.76 -1.96
N PRO A 145 -12.97 14.55 -1.38
CA PRO A 145 -14.20 13.87 -0.99
C PRO A 145 -14.99 14.73 -0.01
N PRO A 146 -16.34 14.77 -0.10
CA PRO A 146 -17.15 15.50 0.86
C PRO A 146 -16.89 15.01 2.28
N ALA A 147 -16.99 15.92 3.25
CA ALA A 147 -16.77 15.58 4.65
C ALA A 147 -17.71 14.44 5.09
N ASN A 148 -17.19 13.53 5.93
CA ASN A 148 -17.92 12.38 6.45
C ASN A 148 -18.46 11.40 5.38
N THR A 149 -17.88 11.39 4.18
CA THR A 149 -18.15 10.35 3.18
C THR A 149 -17.11 9.24 3.21
N ILE A 150 -17.50 8.07 2.71
CA ILE A 150 -16.66 6.89 2.59
C ILE A 150 -16.78 6.30 1.18
N PRO A 151 -15.75 5.56 0.71
CA PRO A 151 -15.86 4.74 -0.48
C PRO A 151 -16.99 3.72 -0.36
N THR A 152 -17.73 3.49 -1.45
CA THR A 152 -18.83 2.51 -1.52
C THR A 152 -18.41 1.08 -1.19
N GLN A 153 -17.12 0.77 -1.30
CA GLN A 153 -16.57 -0.54 -0.99
C GLN A 153 -16.55 -0.85 0.52
N PHE A 154 -16.60 0.16 1.40
CA PHE A 154 -16.49 0.00 2.86
C PHE A 154 -17.87 -0.13 3.54
N LEU A 155 -18.52 -1.29 3.43
CA LEU A 155 -19.86 -1.52 4.02
C LEU A 155 -19.84 -1.59 5.55
N GLU A 156 -18.89 -2.32 6.10
CA GLU A 156 -18.69 -2.46 7.54
C GLU A 156 -17.23 -2.83 7.81
N LEU A 157 -16.61 -2.21 8.81
CA LEU A 157 -15.27 -2.60 9.25
C LEU A 157 -15.27 -2.88 10.74
N SER A 158 -14.71 -4.03 11.10
CA SER A 158 -14.51 -4.44 12.47
C SER A 158 -13.71 -3.40 13.24
N PRO A 159 -14.08 -3.09 14.51
CA PRO A 159 -13.27 -2.24 15.38
C PRO A 159 -11.83 -2.73 15.59
N ARG A 160 -11.54 -4.01 15.27
CA ARG A 160 -10.19 -4.57 15.26
C ARG A 160 -9.32 -4.06 14.12
N SER A 161 -9.92 -3.67 12.99
CA SER A 161 -9.21 -2.99 11.91
C SER A 161 -9.24 -1.50 12.19
N ARG A 162 -8.17 -0.98 12.81
CA ARG A 162 -8.08 0.43 13.23
C ARG A 162 -8.00 1.41 12.08
N HIS A 163 -7.57 0.95 10.91
CA HIS A 163 -7.38 1.78 9.72
C HIS A 163 -7.81 1.06 8.46
N ALA A 164 -8.15 1.83 7.44
CA ALA A 164 -8.42 1.35 6.09
C ALA A 164 -7.78 2.28 5.07
N ILE A 165 -7.38 1.71 3.93
CA ILE A 165 -6.78 2.47 2.83
C ILE A 165 -7.68 2.34 1.61
N ALA A 166 -7.95 3.46 0.93
CA ALA A 166 -8.55 3.47 -0.40
C ALA A 166 -7.67 4.23 -1.38
N ILE A 167 -7.48 3.68 -2.57
CA ILE A 167 -6.69 4.28 -3.65
C ILE A 167 -7.63 4.60 -4.82
N ASP A 168 -7.58 5.85 -5.25
CA ASP A 168 -8.20 6.32 -6.49
C ASP A 168 -7.11 6.55 -7.53
N ALA A 169 -6.99 5.60 -8.47
CA ALA A 169 -5.98 5.67 -9.51
C ALA A 169 -6.20 6.83 -10.49
N SER A 170 -7.45 7.24 -10.73
CA SER A 170 -7.78 8.37 -11.63
C SER A 170 -7.29 9.71 -11.08
N ARG A 171 -7.08 9.80 -9.77
CA ARG A 171 -6.63 10.99 -9.04
C ARG A 171 -5.20 10.89 -8.53
N SER A 172 -4.50 9.77 -8.78
CA SER A 172 -3.19 9.47 -8.18
C SER A 172 -3.20 9.71 -6.67
N ARG A 173 -4.24 9.22 -5.98
CA ARG A 173 -4.47 9.55 -4.57
C ARG A 173 -4.72 8.31 -3.71
N LEU A 174 -4.04 8.28 -2.57
CA LEU A 174 -4.31 7.36 -1.48
C LEU A 174 -5.05 8.11 -0.37
N TYR A 175 -6.08 7.50 0.19
CA TYR A 175 -6.88 8.00 1.31
C TYR A 175 -6.71 7.06 2.50
N LEU A 176 -6.33 7.61 3.65
CA LEU A 176 -6.18 6.88 4.91
C LEU A 176 -7.37 7.19 5.82
N PHE A 177 -8.08 6.14 6.22
CA PHE A 177 -9.20 6.23 7.15
C PHE A 177 -8.81 5.68 8.51
N GLU A 178 -9.23 6.36 9.56
CA GLU A 178 -9.28 5.82 10.92
C GLU A 178 -10.67 5.20 11.15
N ASN A 179 -10.68 4.01 11.72
CA ASN A 179 -11.89 3.32 12.13
C ASN A 179 -12.09 3.44 13.64
N SER A 180 -13.17 4.10 14.04
CA SER A 180 -13.52 4.35 15.43
C SER A 180 -14.94 3.86 15.73
N ALA A 181 -15.36 3.95 17.00
CA ALA A 181 -16.76 3.68 17.37
C ALA A 181 -17.78 4.59 16.65
N LYS A 182 -17.33 5.73 16.11
CA LYS A 182 -18.17 6.66 15.32
C LYS A 182 -18.20 6.31 13.83
N GLY A 183 -17.53 5.25 13.41
CA GLY A 183 -17.34 4.85 12.03
C GLY A 183 -16.02 5.34 11.44
N LEU A 184 -15.91 5.21 10.11
CA LEU A 184 -14.73 5.59 9.34
C LEU A 184 -14.65 7.10 9.16
N ARG A 185 -13.45 7.63 9.40
CA ARG A 185 -13.14 9.05 9.21
C ARG A 185 -11.88 9.18 8.37
N LEU A 186 -11.95 9.97 7.31
CA LEU A 186 -10.77 10.32 6.53
C LEU A 186 -9.81 11.14 7.42
N VAL A 187 -8.58 10.67 7.60
CA VAL A 187 -7.57 11.32 8.47
C VAL A 187 -6.36 11.84 7.71
N ALA A 188 -6.13 11.38 6.49
CA ALA A 188 -5.12 11.89 5.59
C ALA A 188 -5.39 11.47 4.14
N ASP A 189 -4.84 12.21 3.20
CA ASP A 189 -4.79 11.85 1.79
C ASP A 189 -3.43 12.25 1.20
N TYR A 190 -2.86 11.38 0.36
CA TYR A 190 -1.51 11.53 -0.18
C TYR A 190 -1.47 11.25 -1.66
N TYR A 191 -0.56 11.92 -2.35
CA TYR A 191 -0.24 11.59 -3.73
C TYR A 191 0.40 10.19 -3.80
N ALA A 192 -0.03 9.38 -4.77
CA ALA A 192 0.44 8.03 -4.98
C ALA A 192 0.67 7.75 -6.47
N SER A 193 1.83 7.16 -6.78
CA SER A 193 2.16 6.67 -8.11
C SER A 193 1.73 5.20 -8.28
N VAL A 194 1.27 4.84 -9.48
CA VAL A 194 0.82 3.50 -9.86
C VAL A 194 1.65 2.94 -11.02
N GLY A 195 1.30 1.74 -11.49
CA GLY A 195 1.95 1.05 -12.58
C GLY A 195 2.08 1.90 -13.85
N LYS A 196 3.24 1.86 -14.49
CA LYS A 196 3.51 2.61 -15.74
C LYS A 196 2.60 2.23 -16.90
N MET A 197 2.10 0.98 -16.91
CA MET A 197 1.09 0.53 -17.88
C MET A 197 -0.34 0.71 -17.35
N GLY A 198 -0.50 1.47 -16.26
CA GLY A 198 -1.76 1.80 -15.62
C GLY A 198 -2.20 0.80 -14.56
N ILE A 199 -3.48 0.47 -14.60
CA ILE A 199 -4.17 -0.37 -13.62
C ILE A 199 -4.69 -1.65 -14.26
N GLU A 200 -5.39 -2.47 -13.46
CA GLU A 200 -6.03 -3.71 -13.89
C GLU A 200 -5.01 -4.78 -14.27
N LYS A 201 -4.11 -5.05 -13.32
CA LYS A 201 -3.16 -6.15 -13.41
C LYS A 201 -3.84 -7.49 -13.71
N SER A 202 -3.28 -8.23 -14.66
CA SER A 202 -3.74 -9.56 -15.06
C SER A 202 -2.59 -10.57 -15.16
N LEU A 203 -1.39 -10.15 -15.58
CA LEU A 203 -0.26 -11.04 -15.83
C LEU A 203 0.99 -10.60 -15.05
N GLU A 204 1.86 -11.56 -14.76
CA GLU A 204 3.21 -11.25 -14.29
C GLU A 204 3.95 -10.38 -15.33
N GLY A 205 4.65 -9.34 -14.85
CA GLY A 205 5.43 -8.44 -15.72
C GLY A 205 4.61 -7.44 -16.55
N ASP A 206 3.28 -7.39 -16.43
CA ASP A 206 2.43 -6.43 -17.19
C ASP A 206 2.55 -4.96 -16.73
N GLN A 207 3.30 -4.70 -15.64
CA GLN A 207 3.59 -3.37 -15.09
C GLN A 207 2.33 -2.56 -14.72
N ARG A 208 1.25 -3.26 -14.36
CA ARG A 208 -0.02 -2.67 -13.93
C ARG A 208 -0.23 -2.82 -12.44
N THR A 209 -0.92 -1.86 -11.83
CA THR A 209 -1.40 -1.97 -10.45
C THR A 209 -2.75 -2.72 -10.42
N PRO A 210 -2.96 -3.69 -9.52
CA PRO A 210 -4.20 -4.45 -9.48
C PRO A 210 -5.39 -3.60 -9.00
N LEU A 211 -6.60 -4.02 -9.38
CA LEU A 211 -7.86 -3.46 -8.91
C LEU A 211 -8.61 -4.48 -8.06
N GLY A 212 -9.13 -4.06 -6.91
CA GLY A 212 -9.82 -4.96 -5.99
C GLY A 212 -9.71 -4.58 -4.52
N VAL A 213 -10.20 -5.49 -3.69
CA VAL A 213 -10.05 -5.46 -2.24
C VAL A 213 -8.85 -6.33 -1.84
N TYR A 214 -7.87 -5.71 -1.20
CA TYR A 214 -6.65 -6.35 -0.72
C TYR A 214 -6.48 -6.13 0.78
N PHE A 215 -5.48 -6.79 1.35
CA PHE A 215 -5.08 -6.64 2.74
C PHE A 215 -3.56 -6.56 2.82
N ILE A 216 -3.07 -5.70 3.71
CA ILE A 216 -1.66 -5.70 4.09
C ILE A 216 -1.32 -7.06 4.69
N THR A 217 -0.26 -7.73 4.21
CA THR A 217 0.12 -9.06 4.72
C THR A 217 1.22 -9.00 5.76
N SER A 218 2.17 -8.09 5.60
CA SER A 218 3.31 -7.91 6.49
C SER A 218 3.82 -6.47 6.43
N ARG A 219 4.83 -6.17 7.26
CA ARG A 219 5.64 -4.97 7.18
C ARG A 219 7.08 -5.40 6.98
N LEU A 220 7.70 -4.99 5.88
CA LEU A 220 9.10 -5.31 5.61
C LEU A 220 9.99 -4.37 6.42
N ASP A 221 11.06 -4.93 7.00
CA ASP A 221 12.04 -4.18 7.77
C ASP A 221 12.83 -3.24 6.84
N PRO A 222 12.81 -1.91 7.06
CA PRO A 222 13.55 -0.95 6.24
C PRO A 222 15.04 -1.28 6.12
N ALA A 223 15.65 -1.86 7.15
CA ALA A 223 17.07 -2.23 7.12
C ALA A 223 17.38 -3.36 6.11
N THR A 224 16.37 -4.12 5.70
CA THR A 224 16.50 -5.22 4.72
C THR A 224 16.19 -4.78 3.29
N LEU A 225 15.68 -3.56 3.11
CA LEU A 225 15.25 -3.05 1.82
C LEU A 225 16.35 -2.24 1.13
N LYS A 226 16.41 -2.34 -0.20
CA LYS A 226 17.20 -1.42 -1.02
C LYS A 226 16.61 -0.01 -0.93
N ASP A 227 17.44 1.02 -1.06
CA ASP A 227 17.02 2.44 -1.08
C ASP A 227 15.85 2.70 -2.03
N PHE A 228 15.74 1.96 -3.13
CA PHE A 228 14.60 2.02 -4.06
C PHE A 228 13.20 2.00 -3.41
N TYR A 229 13.05 1.31 -2.27
CA TYR A 229 11.78 1.19 -1.53
C TYR A 229 11.60 2.27 -0.45
N GLY A 230 12.57 3.17 -0.30
CA GLY A 230 12.56 4.24 0.68
C GLY A 230 12.54 3.73 2.11
N VAL A 231 11.69 4.36 2.92
CA VAL A 231 11.60 4.14 4.38
C VAL A 231 10.88 2.86 4.80
N GLY A 232 10.37 2.06 3.85
CA GLY A 232 9.71 0.80 4.17
C GLY A 232 8.80 0.29 3.06
N ALA A 233 8.24 -0.90 3.26
CA ALA A 233 7.27 -1.49 2.34
C ALA A 233 6.21 -2.32 3.09
N LEU A 234 4.98 -2.25 2.59
CA LEU A 234 3.82 -2.99 3.06
C LEU A 234 3.27 -3.83 1.91
N PRO A 235 3.60 -5.13 1.83
CA PRO A 235 3.06 -6.01 0.81
C PRO A 235 1.55 -6.16 0.94
N ILE A 236 0.84 -6.19 -0.19
CA ILE A 236 -0.58 -6.57 -0.24
C ILE A 236 -0.72 -8.03 -0.68
N ASN A 237 -1.86 -8.66 -0.38
CA ASN A 237 -2.15 -10.04 -0.76
C ASN A 237 -2.56 -10.22 -2.24
N TYR A 238 -1.89 -9.54 -3.18
CA TYR A 238 -2.06 -9.81 -4.60
C TYR A 238 -1.16 -10.97 -5.05
N PRO A 239 -1.65 -11.92 -5.86
CA PRO A 239 -3.06 -12.12 -6.21
C PRO A 239 -3.85 -12.66 -5.02
N ASN A 240 -5.05 -12.12 -4.79
CA ASN A 240 -5.96 -12.61 -3.76
C ASN A 240 -6.83 -13.77 -4.33
N PRO A 241 -7.70 -14.41 -3.53
CA PRO A 241 -8.59 -15.46 -4.05
C PRO A 241 -9.46 -15.08 -5.25
N LEU A 242 -9.93 -13.83 -5.35
CA LEU A 242 -10.68 -13.34 -6.52
C LEU A 242 -9.78 -13.21 -7.75
N ASP A 243 -8.53 -12.77 -7.58
CA ASP A 243 -7.57 -12.68 -8.67
C ASP A 243 -7.18 -14.08 -9.18
N LEU A 244 -6.94 -15.02 -8.25
CA LEU A 244 -6.59 -16.41 -8.57
C LEU A 244 -7.73 -17.13 -9.27
N SER A 245 -8.99 -16.97 -8.83
CA SER A 245 -10.15 -17.58 -9.50
C SER A 245 -10.36 -17.06 -10.92
N ARG A 246 -9.82 -15.88 -11.22
CA ARG A 246 -9.82 -15.27 -12.56
C ARG A 246 -8.55 -15.55 -13.37
N GLY A 247 -7.68 -16.44 -12.89
CA GLY A 247 -6.46 -16.85 -13.58
C GLY A 247 -5.39 -15.75 -13.65
N LYS A 248 -5.47 -14.72 -12.79
CA LYS A 248 -4.45 -13.68 -12.75
C LYS A 248 -3.16 -14.18 -12.11
N THR A 249 -2.04 -13.70 -12.62
CA THR A 249 -0.70 -14.10 -12.17
C THR A 249 0.15 -12.92 -11.69
N GLY A 250 1.39 -13.21 -11.29
CA GLY A 250 2.34 -12.25 -10.72
C GLY A 250 2.32 -12.23 -9.20
N SER A 251 3.14 -11.36 -8.63
CA SER A 251 3.30 -11.19 -7.18
C SER A 251 3.97 -9.83 -6.89
N GLY A 252 4.36 -9.58 -5.64
CA GLY A 252 5.26 -8.47 -5.32
C GLY A 252 4.64 -7.06 -5.39
N ILE A 253 3.32 -6.95 -5.27
CA ILE A 253 2.66 -5.63 -5.24
C ILE A 253 2.75 -5.07 -3.82
N TRP A 254 3.49 -3.98 -3.66
CA TRP A 254 3.74 -3.35 -2.36
C TRP A 254 3.29 -1.90 -2.34
N LEU A 255 2.92 -1.43 -1.15
CA LEU A 255 2.86 0.00 -0.82
C LEU A 255 4.22 0.40 -0.23
N HIS A 256 4.99 1.25 -0.92
CA HIS A 256 6.35 1.60 -0.50
C HIS A 256 6.74 3.05 -0.82
N GLY A 257 7.97 3.42 -0.42
CA GLY A 257 8.47 4.79 -0.48
C GLY A 257 9.25 5.08 -1.75
N THR A 258 9.89 6.25 -1.78
CA THR A 258 10.81 6.65 -2.86
C THR A 258 12.26 6.51 -2.43
N PRO A 259 13.20 6.33 -3.38
CA PRO A 259 14.62 6.41 -3.07
C PRO A 259 15.00 7.76 -2.49
N SER A 260 16.05 7.80 -1.68
CA SER A 260 16.47 9.00 -0.93
C SER A 260 16.75 10.23 -1.81
N ASN A 261 17.10 10.02 -3.08
CA ASN A 261 17.35 11.06 -4.07
C ASN A 261 16.11 11.52 -4.86
N GLN A 262 14.91 11.06 -4.49
CA GLN A 262 13.65 11.38 -5.17
C GLN A 262 12.54 11.58 -4.13
N PHE A 263 11.85 12.72 -4.17
CA PHE A 263 10.74 12.96 -3.24
C PHE A 263 9.43 12.28 -3.67
N ALA A 264 9.11 12.32 -4.97
CA ALA A 264 7.90 11.74 -5.54
C ALA A 264 8.21 11.12 -6.91
N ARG A 265 7.44 10.09 -7.28
CA ARG A 265 7.48 9.51 -8.63
C ARG A 265 6.39 10.10 -9.51
N ALA A 266 6.60 10.09 -10.82
CA ALA A 266 5.57 10.42 -11.79
C ALA A 266 4.31 9.54 -11.61
N PRO A 267 3.12 9.99 -12.03
CA PRO A 267 1.86 9.28 -11.74
C PRO A 267 1.83 7.81 -12.20
N LEU A 268 2.44 7.53 -13.36
CA LEU A 268 2.51 6.20 -13.98
C LEU A 268 3.98 5.79 -14.12
N ALA A 269 4.59 5.24 -13.06
CA ALA A 269 6.04 5.03 -13.03
C ALA A 269 6.50 3.70 -12.42
N THR A 270 5.61 2.94 -11.77
CA THR A 270 5.99 1.73 -11.04
C THR A 270 5.84 0.48 -11.92
N ASP A 271 6.39 -0.65 -11.50
CA ASP A 271 6.10 -1.95 -12.14
C ASP A 271 4.81 -2.60 -11.58
N GLY A 272 3.96 -1.83 -10.88
CA GLY A 272 2.67 -2.26 -10.33
C GLY A 272 2.47 -1.89 -8.86
N CYS A 273 3.54 -1.55 -8.14
CA CYS A 273 3.49 -1.05 -6.76
C CYS A 273 2.74 0.28 -6.62
N LEU A 274 2.34 0.58 -5.38
CA LEU A 274 1.83 1.88 -4.96
C LEU A 274 2.95 2.64 -4.26
N VAL A 275 3.35 3.81 -4.80
CA VAL A 275 4.51 4.55 -4.28
C VAL A 275 4.13 5.92 -3.74
N LEU A 276 4.60 6.21 -2.53
CA LEU A 276 4.38 7.48 -1.81
C LEU A 276 5.70 8.16 -1.47
N ALA A 277 5.64 9.46 -1.18
CA ALA A 277 6.76 10.15 -0.55
C ALA A 277 7.05 9.55 0.84
N ASN A 278 8.33 9.52 1.22
CA ASN A 278 8.77 8.87 2.46
C ASN A 278 8.09 9.42 3.74
N PRO A 279 7.93 10.74 3.95
CA PRO A 279 7.22 11.25 5.14
C PRO A 279 5.76 10.77 5.24
N ASP A 280 5.07 10.69 4.10
CA ASP A 280 3.68 10.22 4.03
C ASP A 280 3.59 8.72 4.34
N LEU A 281 4.51 7.93 3.76
CA LEU A 281 4.58 6.50 4.01
C LEU A 281 4.93 6.19 5.46
N GLU A 282 5.83 6.94 6.09
CA GLU A 282 6.18 6.76 7.48
C GLU A 282 4.95 6.82 8.40
N ARG A 283 4.04 7.78 8.16
CA ARG A 283 2.77 7.83 8.89
C ARG A 283 1.96 6.55 8.66
N ILE A 284 1.84 6.07 7.43
CA ILE A 284 1.13 4.81 7.14
C ILE A 284 1.80 3.63 7.87
N LEU A 285 3.12 3.48 7.78
CA LEU A 285 3.89 2.40 8.42
C LEU A 285 3.67 2.34 9.94
N ARG A 286 3.58 3.50 10.62
CA ARG A 286 3.32 3.60 12.06
C ARG A 286 1.87 3.30 12.45
N THR A 287 0.95 3.38 11.49
CA THR A 287 -0.49 3.44 11.75
C THR A 287 -1.22 2.15 11.39
N VAL A 288 -0.84 1.50 10.28
CA VAL A 288 -1.56 0.34 9.75
C VAL A 288 -1.04 -0.98 10.30
N GLU A 289 -1.95 -1.93 10.47
CA GLU A 289 -1.68 -3.25 11.02
C GLU A 289 -1.72 -4.33 9.92
N PRO A 290 -0.71 -5.20 9.83
CA PRO A 290 -0.74 -6.36 8.96
C PRO A 290 -1.92 -7.30 9.27
N ARG A 291 -2.38 -8.01 8.24
CA ARG A 291 -3.50 -8.97 8.19
C ARG A 291 -4.90 -8.38 8.36
N SER A 292 -5.04 -7.25 9.06
CA SER A 292 -6.32 -6.62 9.39
C SER A 292 -6.65 -5.39 8.54
N THR A 293 -5.66 -4.62 8.08
CA THR A 293 -5.90 -3.38 7.32
C THR A 293 -6.30 -3.69 5.88
N PRO A 294 -7.54 -3.34 5.45
CA PRO A 294 -7.94 -3.47 4.06
C PRO A 294 -7.37 -2.34 3.20
N VAL A 295 -7.10 -2.68 1.95
CA VAL A 295 -6.65 -1.77 0.90
C VAL A 295 -7.56 -1.93 -0.30
N VAL A 296 -8.41 -0.95 -0.57
CA VAL A 296 -9.22 -0.89 -1.79
C VAL A 296 -8.45 -0.15 -2.86
N ILE A 297 -8.25 -0.75 -4.03
CA ILE A 297 -7.66 -0.09 -5.19
C ILE A 297 -8.71 -0.02 -6.28
N ALA A 298 -9.15 1.20 -6.60
CA ALA A 298 -10.17 1.44 -7.62
C ALA A 298 -9.65 2.33 -8.74
N ARG A 299 -10.24 2.17 -9.94
CA ARG A 299 -10.05 3.10 -11.04
C ARG A 299 -10.47 4.51 -10.63
N GLN A 300 -11.66 4.61 -10.03
CA GLN A 300 -12.22 5.83 -9.48
C GLN A 300 -13.08 5.45 -8.27
N LEU A 301 -12.91 6.15 -7.16
CA LEU A 301 -13.72 5.92 -5.96
C LEU A 301 -15.06 6.65 -6.08
N GLN A 302 -16.13 5.98 -5.64
CA GLN A 302 -17.44 6.59 -5.47
C GLN A 302 -17.65 6.86 -3.99
N TRP A 303 -18.02 8.10 -3.68
CA TRP A 303 -18.09 8.62 -2.32
C TRP A 303 -19.55 8.72 -1.88
N VAL A 304 -19.88 8.13 -0.75
CA VAL A 304 -21.25 8.09 -0.22
C VAL A 304 -21.28 8.42 1.26
N ALA A 305 -22.42 8.94 1.73
CA ALA A 305 -22.68 9.01 3.15
C ALA A 305 -22.77 7.59 3.74
N PRO A 306 -22.25 7.32 4.95
CA PRO A 306 -22.30 5.99 5.56
C PRO A 306 -23.71 5.38 5.69
N GLN A 307 -24.74 6.22 5.74
CA GLN A 307 -26.14 5.80 5.80
C GLN A 307 -26.64 5.20 4.48
N ALA A 308 -26.08 5.63 3.34
CA ALA A 308 -26.53 5.21 2.02
C ALA A 308 -26.28 3.72 1.74
N ILE A 309 -25.29 3.11 2.40
CA ILE A 309 -24.92 1.69 2.23
C ILE A 309 -25.53 0.77 3.30
N GLN A 310 -26.36 1.30 4.21
CA GLN A 310 -26.92 0.51 5.31
C GLN A 310 -27.93 -0.53 4.86
N SER A 311 -28.74 -0.24 3.83
CA SER A 311 -29.69 -1.21 3.26
C SER A 311 -28.96 -2.42 2.69
N GLU A 312 -27.90 -2.16 1.94
CA GLU A 312 -27.05 -3.17 1.34
C GLU A 312 -26.29 -4.00 2.38
N ARG A 313 -25.70 -3.33 3.38
CA ARG A 313 -25.09 -3.99 4.54
C ARG A 313 -26.09 -4.94 5.22
N LYS A 314 -27.30 -4.48 5.54
CA LYS A 314 -28.35 -5.31 6.17
C LYS A 314 -28.76 -6.48 5.29
N SER A 315 -28.88 -6.25 3.98
CA SER A 315 -29.21 -7.32 3.03
C SER A 315 -28.15 -8.41 3.01
N PHE A 316 -26.86 -8.05 3.02
CA PHE A 316 -25.78 -9.04 3.06
C PHE A 316 -25.67 -9.70 4.45
N ASP A 317 -25.87 -8.95 5.53
CA ASP A 317 -25.85 -9.49 6.90
C ASP A 317 -26.87 -10.62 7.08
N ALA A 318 -28.07 -10.47 6.50
CA ALA A 318 -29.08 -11.52 6.50
C ALA A 318 -28.62 -12.81 5.80
N VAL A 319 -27.88 -12.70 4.69
CA VAL A 319 -27.29 -13.85 3.99
C VAL A 319 -26.25 -14.53 4.86
N LEU A 320 -25.33 -13.76 5.45
CA LEU A 320 -24.28 -14.31 6.31
C LEU A 320 -24.86 -14.97 7.56
N ASN A 321 -25.90 -14.39 8.16
CA ASN A 321 -26.60 -14.99 9.30
C ASN A 321 -27.30 -16.29 8.89
N ALA A 322 -27.90 -16.36 7.69
CA ALA A 322 -28.50 -17.61 7.20
C ALA A 322 -27.46 -18.73 6.98
N TRP A 323 -26.25 -18.39 6.53
CA TRP A 323 -25.12 -19.33 6.44
C TRP A 323 -24.67 -19.81 7.82
N ARG A 324 -24.50 -18.89 8.78
CA ARG A 324 -24.17 -19.20 10.18
C ARG A 324 -25.21 -20.11 10.82
N ASP A 325 -26.49 -19.86 10.57
CA ASP A 325 -27.59 -20.66 11.12
C ASP A 325 -27.57 -22.08 10.56
N ALA A 326 -27.34 -22.25 9.25
CA ALA A 326 -27.16 -23.56 8.64
C ALA A 326 -25.95 -24.31 9.24
N LYS A 327 -24.82 -23.62 9.44
CA LYS A 327 -23.62 -24.17 10.10
C LYS A 327 -23.89 -24.56 11.55
N THR A 328 -24.64 -23.74 12.30
CA THR A 328 -25.00 -24.00 13.70
C THR A 328 -25.93 -25.21 13.84
N GLN A 329 -26.91 -25.35 12.94
CA GLN A 329 -27.96 -26.36 13.03
C GLN A 329 -27.53 -27.76 12.59
N GLY A 330 -26.35 -27.93 11.97
CA GLY A 330 -26.00 -29.24 11.42
C GLY A 330 -26.52 -29.51 10.01
N ASP A 331 -27.22 -28.57 9.40
CA ASP A 331 -27.87 -28.76 8.10
C ASP A 331 -26.85 -28.63 6.96
N LEU A 332 -26.14 -29.74 6.69
CA LEU A 332 -25.11 -29.78 5.65
C LEU A 332 -25.68 -29.48 4.26
N SER A 333 -26.90 -29.95 3.95
CA SER A 333 -27.54 -29.72 2.66
C SER A 333 -27.79 -28.23 2.43
N ARG A 334 -28.35 -27.53 3.41
CA ARG A 334 -28.55 -26.08 3.36
C ARG A 334 -27.23 -25.32 3.37
N LEU A 335 -26.25 -25.78 4.15
CA LEU A 335 -24.92 -25.16 4.21
C LEU A 335 -24.24 -25.22 2.85
N MET A 336 -24.28 -26.37 2.16
CA MET A 336 -23.65 -26.54 0.84
C MET A 336 -24.29 -25.66 -0.24
N ALA A 337 -25.56 -25.27 -0.11
CA ALA A 337 -26.20 -24.36 -1.07
C ALA A 337 -25.56 -22.96 -1.12
N PHE A 338 -24.86 -22.56 -0.05
CA PHE A 338 -24.10 -21.31 -0.02
C PHE A 338 -22.75 -21.41 -0.75
N TYR A 339 -22.26 -22.60 -1.10
CA TYR A 339 -20.97 -22.76 -1.76
C TYR A 339 -21.14 -22.85 -3.27
N ALA A 340 -20.31 -22.12 -3.99
CA ALA A 340 -20.29 -22.10 -5.44
C ALA A 340 -19.70 -23.40 -6.01
N PRO A 341 -20.14 -23.88 -7.19
CA PRO A 341 -19.59 -25.09 -7.80
C PRO A 341 -18.08 -25.04 -8.07
N ASP A 342 -17.54 -23.85 -8.35
CA ASP A 342 -16.13 -23.54 -8.58
C ASP A 342 -15.40 -23.09 -7.31
N PHE A 343 -15.93 -23.44 -6.13
CA PHE A 343 -15.32 -23.11 -4.85
C PHE A 343 -13.89 -23.67 -4.72
N GLN A 344 -13.01 -22.86 -4.13
CA GLN A 344 -11.68 -23.27 -3.69
C GLN A 344 -11.45 -22.85 -2.24
N GLY A 345 -11.22 -23.83 -1.38
CA GLY A 345 -10.85 -23.60 0.01
C GLY A 345 -9.37 -23.30 0.18
N GLN A 346 -8.97 -23.03 1.41
CA GLN A 346 -7.56 -22.82 1.76
C GLN A 346 -6.65 -23.97 1.26
N ARG A 347 -5.49 -23.61 0.69
CA ARG A 347 -4.56 -24.52 -0.02
C ARG A 347 -5.21 -25.20 -1.24
N ASN A 348 -6.11 -24.52 -1.94
CA ASN A 348 -6.79 -24.96 -3.15
C ASN A 348 -7.58 -26.26 -2.97
N LYS A 349 -8.19 -26.46 -1.79
CA LYS A 349 -9.04 -27.63 -1.53
C LYS A 349 -10.34 -27.51 -2.33
N PRO A 350 -10.70 -28.51 -3.16
CA PRO A 350 -11.95 -28.49 -3.91
C PRO A 350 -13.16 -28.68 -2.99
N LEU A 351 -14.35 -28.35 -3.50
CA LEU A 351 -15.60 -28.35 -2.73
C LEU A 351 -15.90 -29.70 -2.06
N GLU A 352 -15.63 -30.84 -2.72
CA GLU A 352 -15.94 -32.15 -2.13
C GLU A 352 -15.10 -32.43 -0.86
N GLN A 353 -13.83 -32.03 -0.89
CA GLN A 353 -12.95 -32.14 0.28
C GLN A 353 -13.32 -31.12 1.34
N TRP A 354 -13.73 -29.92 0.94
CA TRP A 354 -14.15 -28.87 1.87
C TRP A 354 -15.45 -29.23 2.59
N ALA A 355 -16.38 -29.89 1.92
CA ALA A 355 -17.61 -30.40 2.53
C ALA A 355 -17.33 -31.35 3.70
N GLN A 356 -16.26 -32.16 3.62
CA GLN A 356 -15.82 -33.01 4.73
C GLN A 356 -15.29 -32.20 5.92
N VAL A 357 -14.55 -31.12 5.65
CA VAL A 357 -14.07 -30.19 6.68
C VAL A 357 -15.26 -29.53 7.37
N LEU A 358 -16.20 -28.96 6.61
CA LEU A 358 -17.40 -28.32 7.15
C LEU A 358 -18.24 -29.32 7.96
N HIS A 359 -18.43 -30.54 7.47
CA HIS A 359 -19.15 -31.57 8.22
C HIS A 359 -18.45 -31.91 9.56
N ALA A 360 -17.11 -31.94 9.59
CA ALA A 360 -16.37 -32.13 10.83
C ALA A 360 -16.50 -30.94 11.80
N GLU A 361 -16.37 -29.71 11.29
CA GLU A 361 -16.54 -28.48 12.09
C GLU A 361 -17.94 -28.38 12.69
N THR A 362 -18.96 -28.61 11.87
CA THR A 362 -20.35 -28.56 12.28
C THR A 362 -20.67 -29.61 13.35
N ARG A 363 -20.14 -30.84 13.24
CA ARG A 363 -20.26 -31.85 14.31
C ARG A 363 -19.51 -31.45 15.59
N ALA A 364 -18.38 -30.75 15.46
CA ALA A 364 -17.61 -30.27 16.61
C ALA A 364 -18.32 -29.15 17.40
N LEU A 365 -19.27 -28.45 16.80
CA LEU A 365 -20.13 -27.50 17.52
C LEU A 365 -21.00 -28.21 18.57
N ARG A 366 -21.41 -29.47 18.34
CA ARG A 366 -22.28 -30.25 19.25
C ARG A 366 -23.57 -29.50 19.63
N GLY A 367 -24.15 -28.78 18.68
CA GLY A 367 -25.38 -27.99 18.88
C GLY A 367 -25.18 -26.63 19.57
N ARG A 368 -23.93 -26.25 19.91
CA ARG A 368 -23.63 -24.91 20.43
C ARG A 368 -23.81 -23.85 19.37
N GLU A 369 -24.38 -22.70 19.75
CA GLU A 369 -24.55 -21.59 18.82
C GLU A 369 -23.21 -21.07 18.32
N LEU A 370 -23.09 -20.80 17.02
CA LEU A 370 -21.93 -20.13 16.45
C LEU A 370 -22.17 -18.61 16.42
N HIS A 371 -21.34 -17.84 17.11
CA HIS A 371 -21.39 -16.38 17.03
C HIS A 371 -20.32 -15.84 16.08
N LEU A 372 -20.72 -14.94 15.19
CA LEU A 372 -19.82 -14.20 14.31
C LEU A 372 -19.47 -12.86 14.95
N LYS A 373 -18.21 -12.70 15.38
CA LYS A 373 -17.71 -11.48 16.00
C LYS A 373 -16.84 -10.70 15.02
N ASP A 374 -16.62 -9.40 15.30
CA ASP A 374 -15.62 -8.59 14.59
C ASP A 374 -15.79 -8.61 13.06
N LYS A 375 -17.03 -8.47 12.59
CA LYS A 375 -17.40 -8.58 11.17
C LYS A 375 -16.88 -7.39 10.37
N SER A 376 -16.36 -7.66 9.18
CA SER A 376 -15.97 -6.67 8.18
C SER A 376 -16.49 -7.10 6.81
N TYR A 377 -17.17 -6.19 6.11
CA TYR A 377 -17.77 -6.39 4.79
C TYR A 377 -17.17 -5.39 3.81
N LEU A 378 -16.53 -5.92 2.78
CA LEU A 378 -15.89 -5.14 1.73
C LEU A 378 -16.46 -5.57 0.38
N ARG A 379 -17.16 -4.67 -0.31
CA ARG A 379 -17.74 -4.96 -1.61
C ARG A 379 -16.80 -4.55 -2.72
N TRP A 380 -16.74 -5.37 -3.75
CA TRP A 380 -16.07 -5.06 -5.01
C TRP A 380 -17.01 -5.39 -6.16
N THR A 381 -17.21 -4.42 -7.06
CA THR A 381 -18.07 -4.61 -8.23
C THR A 381 -17.30 -4.23 -9.49
N ASP A 382 -17.18 -5.19 -10.40
CA ASP A 382 -16.64 -5.01 -11.75
C ASP A 382 -17.52 -5.74 -12.77
N SER A 383 -17.04 -6.81 -13.41
CA SER A 383 -17.86 -7.72 -14.21
C SER A 383 -18.78 -8.59 -13.35
N ALA A 384 -18.46 -8.74 -12.06
CA ALA A 384 -19.30 -9.43 -11.09
C ALA A 384 -19.33 -8.66 -9.76
N ASP A 385 -20.36 -8.94 -8.97
CA ASP A 385 -20.51 -8.39 -7.63
C ASP A 385 -19.91 -9.36 -6.61
N THR A 386 -18.90 -8.90 -5.87
CA THR A 386 -18.12 -9.70 -4.91
C THR A 386 -18.18 -9.08 -3.53
N MET A 387 -18.42 -9.90 -2.51
CA MET A 387 -18.30 -9.50 -1.10
C MET A 387 -17.13 -10.24 -0.45
N VAL A 388 -16.20 -9.49 0.12
CA VAL A 388 -15.11 -10.02 0.95
C VAL A 388 -15.49 -9.81 2.40
N VAL A 389 -15.62 -10.91 3.13
CA VAL A 389 -16.13 -10.93 4.50
C VAL A 389 -15.04 -11.46 5.40
N THR A 390 -14.74 -10.76 6.49
CA THR A 390 -13.82 -11.26 7.54
C THR A 390 -14.54 -11.21 8.88
N PHE A 391 -14.47 -12.27 9.67
CA PHE A 391 -15.13 -12.37 10.98
C PHE A 391 -14.42 -13.40 11.88
N GLY A 392 -14.58 -13.25 13.19
CA GLY A 392 -14.21 -14.28 14.16
C GLY A 392 -15.36 -15.27 14.37
N GLU A 393 -15.08 -16.56 14.24
CA GLU A 393 -16.01 -17.63 14.55
C GLU A 393 -15.84 -18.07 15.99
N VAL A 394 -16.86 -17.88 16.85
CA VAL A 394 -16.78 -18.23 18.26
C VAL A 394 -17.99 -19.06 18.65
N ALA A 395 -17.78 -20.35 18.90
CA ALA A 395 -18.82 -21.22 19.45
C ALA A 395 -19.22 -20.78 20.86
N GLU A 396 -20.48 -20.99 21.22
CA GLU A 396 -21.00 -20.72 22.55
C GLU A 396 -20.15 -21.41 23.63
N GLY A 397 -19.89 -20.70 24.73
CA GLY A 397 -18.99 -21.13 25.81
C GLY A 397 -17.49 -21.07 25.49
N ALA A 398 -17.08 -20.79 24.24
CA ALA A 398 -15.68 -20.58 23.90
C ALA A 398 -15.25 -19.11 24.11
N ARG A 399 -14.01 -18.91 24.57
CA ARG A 399 -13.43 -17.56 24.73
C ARG A 399 -12.93 -16.97 23.42
N THR A 400 -12.38 -17.81 22.55
CA THR A 400 -11.74 -17.44 21.29
C THR A 400 -12.09 -18.45 20.21
N GLY A 401 -11.93 -18.06 18.96
CA GLY A 401 -11.97 -18.98 17.83
C GLY A 401 -11.27 -18.39 16.60
N PRO A 402 -11.26 -19.12 15.48
CA PRO A 402 -10.52 -18.71 14.29
C PRO A 402 -11.11 -17.45 13.67
N VAL A 403 -10.25 -16.63 13.07
CA VAL A 403 -10.70 -15.56 12.17
C VAL A 403 -10.80 -16.16 10.78
N GLN A 404 -11.99 -16.15 10.21
CA GLN A 404 -12.22 -16.60 8.85
C GLN A 404 -12.32 -15.43 7.89
N ARG A 405 -11.94 -15.67 6.63
CA ARG A 405 -12.24 -14.79 5.51
C ARG A 405 -12.90 -15.58 4.39
N GLN A 406 -14.03 -15.08 3.93
CA GLN A 406 -14.80 -15.63 2.83
C GLN A 406 -14.87 -14.64 1.68
N TYR A 407 -14.88 -15.16 0.45
CA TYR A 407 -15.18 -14.40 -0.75
C TYR A 407 -16.46 -14.96 -1.36
N TRP A 408 -17.45 -14.08 -1.51
CA TRP A 408 -18.76 -14.38 -2.03
C TRP A 408 -18.93 -13.70 -3.38
N ALA A 409 -19.52 -14.39 -4.35
CA ALA A 409 -19.92 -13.81 -5.62
C ALA A 409 -21.44 -13.85 -5.76
N ARG A 410 -22.03 -12.79 -6.32
CA ARG A 410 -23.45 -12.77 -6.65
C ARG A 410 -23.68 -13.53 -7.95
N ARG A 411 -24.50 -14.59 -7.90
CA ARG A 411 -24.88 -15.45 -9.03
C ARG A 411 -26.40 -15.43 -9.16
N GLY A 412 -26.90 -14.70 -10.15
CA GLY A 412 -28.32 -14.37 -10.24
C GLY A 412 -28.77 -13.57 -9.01
N GLN A 413 -29.75 -14.10 -8.27
CA GLN A 413 -30.26 -13.46 -7.04
C GLN A 413 -29.60 -13.96 -5.75
N GLN A 414 -28.66 -14.92 -5.85
CA GLN A 414 -28.06 -15.57 -4.70
C GLN A 414 -26.59 -15.15 -4.52
N TRP A 415 -26.15 -15.11 -3.28
CA TRP A 415 -24.75 -14.98 -2.93
C TRP A 415 -24.17 -16.36 -2.65
N GLN A 416 -23.04 -16.69 -3.28
CA GLN A 416 -22.37 -17.96 -3.08
C GLN A 416 -20.88 -17.77 -2.79
N ILE A 417 -20.37 -18.50 -1.81
CA ILE A 417 -18.97 -18.56 -1.39
C ILE A 417 -18.17 -19.27 -2.48
N PHE A 418 -17.17 -18.61 -3.05
CA PHE A 418 -16.20 -19.27 -3.93
C PHE A 418 -14.83 -19.45 -3.27
N PHE A 419 -14.60 -18.83 -2.11
CA PHE A 419 -13.41 -19.08 -1.29
C PHE A 419 -13.69 -18.92 0.19
N GLU A 420 -13.12 -19.80 1.00
CA GLU A 420 -13.11 -19.72 2.47
C GLU A 420 -11.75 -20.17 3.02
N GLY A 421 -11.23 -19.44 4.01
CA GLY A 421 -10.00 -19.81 4.71
C GLY A 421 -9.80 -19.07 6.02
N VAL A 422 -8.90 -19.60 6.85
CA VAL A 422 -8.52 -19.00 8.14
C VAL A 422 -7.42 -17.96 7.94
N ILE A 423 -7.58 -16.81 8.59
CA ILE A 423 -6.62 -15.70 8.63
C ILE A 423 -5.91 -15.70 9.98
N GLY A 424 -4.60 -15.90 9.98
CA GLY A 424 -3.76 -15.94 11.19
C GLY A 424 -2.29 -16.00 10.85
#